data_AF-A0A0F9J8G1-F1
#
_entry.id   AF-A0A0F9J8G1-F1
#
_cell.length_a   1.000
_cell.length_b   1.000
_cell.length_c   1.000
_cell.angle_alpha   90.00
_cell.angle_beta   90.00
_cell.angle_gamma   90.00
#
_symmetry.space_group_name_H-M   'P 1'
#
loop_
_entity.id
_entity.type
_entity.pdbx_description
1 polymer ?
#
loop_
_entity_poly.entity_id
_entity_poly.type
_entity_poly.pdbx_seq_one_letter_code
_entity_poly.pdbx_strand_id
1 'polypeptide(L)'
;MISHIKAVLAGLVLALLLAVGVSAQTEATQEIDLWNNVATRAEAAVAEPQSTDTVLETLRSRITTFRAQFDSARGTNSDRIAALRDQLAALGPAPEGKDAEPEAPEVAKTRSEINQQLNTLLAPVQMAERDYLRADGLIREIDKIIRDRQTAKLLSSTPSPLNPAHWAPALKALTKAFGAMWVDRGKDSATRTFAEFRDKLPIVIFSGLFGLLLLFRGRLWAAKIVGTLRQHQARGLGIWRFIISLLRILFPLAGLLLLSIAASQSGYLGVRGMEVAQLLPVLGLVVFGFRWVSERVFARDDEEALLLLPDGQRKRARLLVNAITIIMIISIITDAVVNFDDPSAATRAVIEFPFTLLISLALY
;
A
#
# COMPACT_ATOMS: atom_id res chain seq x y z
N MET A 1 8.62 58.84 -20.95
CA MET A 1 8.33 58.02 -19.75
C MET A 1 7.26 56.95 -20.00
N ILE A 2 6.12 57.28 -20.63
CA ILE A 2 5.01 56.33 -20.88
C ILE A 2 5.35 55.20 -21.86
N SER A 3 6.20 55.41 -22.87
CA SER A 3 6.59 54.34 -23.82
C SER A 3 7.52 53.29 -23.20
N HIS A 4 8.45 53.69 -22.33
CA HIS A 4 9.33 52.76 -21.61
C HIS A 4 8.56 51.89 -20.61
N ILE A 5 7.54 52.43 -19.94
CA ILE A 5 6.67 51.67 -19.04
C ILE A 5 5.87 50.61 -19.82
N LYS A 6 5.34 50.94 -21.01
CA LYS A 6 4.63 49.98 -21.87
C LYS A 6 5.54 48.87 -22.40
N ALA A 7 6.78 49.19 -22.76
CA ALA A 7 7.75 48.20 -23.22
C ALA A 7 8.16 47.23 -22.10
N VAL A 8 8.34 47.72 -20.87
CA VAL A 8 8.65 46.88 -19.70
C VAL A 8 7.46 45.99 -19.33
N LEU A 9 6.22 46.51 -19.35
CA LEU A 9 5.01 45.72 -19.12
C LEU A 9 4.79 44.63 -20.19
N ALA A 10 5.01 44.96 -21.46
CA ALA A 10 4.93 43.98 -22.55
C ALA A 10 6.00 42.89 -22.42
N GLY A 11 7.22 43.24 -22.03
CA GLY A 11 8.30 42.28 -21.77
C GLY A 11 8.00 41.37 -20.58
N LEU A 12 7.36 41.89 -19.53
CA LEU A 12 7.01 41.13 -18.32
C LEU A 12 5.84 40.17 -18.59
N VAL A 13 4.85 40.58 -19.39
CA VAL A 13 3.76 39.71 -19.84
C VAL A 13 4.27 38.61 -20.77
N LEU A 14 5.18 38.93 -21.69
CA LEU A 14 5.80 37.95 -22.57
C LEU A 14 6.65 36.94 -21.79
N ALA A 15 7.42 37.40 -20.80
CA ALA A 15 8.19 36.53 -19.90
C ALA A 15 7.29 35.61 -19.07
N LEU A 16 6.13 36.11 -18.60
CA LEU A 16 5.15 35.31 -17.86
C LEU A 16 4.50 34.23 -18.75
N LEU A 17 4.13 34.58 -19.99
CA LEU A 17 3.55 33.65 -20.96
C LEU A 17 4.55 32.55 -21.39
N LEU A 18 5.82 32.91 -21.56
CA LEU A 18 6.88 31.96 -21.87
C LEU A 18 7.19 31.04 -20.68
N ALA A 19 7.19 31.56 -19.45
CA ALA A 19 7.40 30.74 -18.25
C ALA A 19 6.28 29.72 -18.03
N VAL A 20 5.02 30.12 -18.24
CA VAL A 20 3.86 29.20 -18.13
C VAL A 20 3.90 28.12 -19.22
N GLY A 21 4.28 28.47 -20.45
CA GLY A 21 4.43 27.51 -21.55
C GLY A 21 5.50 26.44 -21.29
N VAL A 22 6.65 26.83 -20.73
CA VAL A 22 7.75 25.91 -20.40
C VAL A 22 7.36 24.96 -19.26
N SER A 23 6.66 25.44 -18.22
CA SER A 23 6.20 24.58 -17.13
C SER A 23 5.16 23.55 -17.59
N ALA A 24 4.17 23.96 -18.39
CA ALA A 24 3.14 23.04 -18.90
C ALA A 24 3.71 21.97 -19.85
N GLN A 25 4.70 22.35 -20.67
CA GLN A 25 5.36 21.41 -21.58
C GLN A 25 6.25 20.40 -20.80
N THR A 26 6.86 20.83 -19.70
CA THR A 26 7.68 19.95 -18.84
C THR A 26 6.81 18.91 -18.13
N GLU A 27 5.68 19.32 -17.56
CA GLU A 27 4.73 18.42 -16.89
C GLU A 27 4.15 17.36 -17.85
N ALA A 28 3.71 17.77 -19.04
CA ALA A 28 3.16 16.85 -20.03
C ALA A 28 4.19 15.82 -20.53
N THR A 29 5.44 16.24 -20.72
CA THR A 29 6.52 15.32 -21.15
C THR A 29 6.85 14.32 -20.04
N GLN A 30 6.91 14.79 -18.79
CA GLN A 30 7.16 13.95 -17.63
C GLN A 30 6.04 12.91 -17.43
N GLU A 31 4.79 13.28 -17.64
CA GLU A 31 3.64 12.37 -17.51
C GLU A 31 3.65 11.25 -18.57
N ILE A 32 4.02 11.57 -19.81
CA ILE A 32 4.19 10.60 -20.90
C ILE A 32 5.31 9.59 -20.57
N ASP A 33 6.44 10.07 -20.06
CA ASP A 33 7.55 9.21 -19.66
C ASP A 33 7.16 8.29 -18.50
N LEU A 34 6.40 8.81 -17.53
CA LEU A 34 5.87 8.00 -16.43
C LEU A 34 4.93 6.90 -16.95
N TRP A 35 4.02 7.23 -17.87
CA TRP A 35 3.16 6.24 -18.51
C TRP A 35 3.95 5.15 -19.21
N ASN A 36 4.90 5.51 -20.07
CA ASN A 36 5.71 4.55 -20.82
C ASN A 36 6.46 3.58 -19.90
N ASN A 37 7.01 4.09 -18.80
CA ASN A 37 7.68 3.26 -17.79
C ASN A 37 6.70 2.30 -17.09
N VAL A 38 5.52 2.76 -16.70
CA VAL A 38 4.50 1.91 -16.06
C VAL A 38 4.00 0.84 -17.02
N ALA A 39 3.69 1.20 -18.26
CA ALA A 39 3.22 0.27 -19.29
C ALA A 39 4.26 -0.80 -19.59
N THR A 40 5.53 -0.42 -19.80
CA THR A 40 6.63 -1.37 -20.06
C THR A 40 6.84 -2.34 -18.90
N ARG A 41 6.77 -1.84 -17.65
CA ARG A 41 6.88 -2.71 -16.47
C ARG A 41 5.70 -3.66 -16.33
N ALA A 42 4.50 -3.22 -16.71
CA ALA A 42 3.31 -4.07 -16.70
C ALA A 42 3.37 -5.15 -17.76
N GLU A 43 3.80 -4.82 -18.98
CA GLU A 43 4.02 -5.79 -20.06
C GLU A 43 5.03 -6.87 -19.63
N ALA A 44 6.15 -6.47 -19.01
CA ALA A 44 7.11 -7.41 -18.47
C ALA A 44 6.53 -8.28 -17.33
N ALA A 45 5.75 -7.67 -16.42
CA ALA A 45 5.16 -8.40 -15.29
C ALA A 45 4.09 -9.40 -15.74
N VAL A 46 3.28 -9.07 -16.76
CA VAL A 46 2.28 -9.97 -17.34
C VAL A 46 2.94 -11.13 -18.08
N ALA A 47 4.07 -10.89 -18.74
CA ALA A 47 4.83 -11.93 -19.44
C ALA A 47 5.60 -12.88 -18.49
N GLU A 48 5.90 -12.44 -17.27
CA GLU A 48 6.66 -13.21 -16.28
C GLU A 48 5.74 -14.07 -15.38
N PRO A 49 5.81 -15.40 -15.46
CA PRO A 49 4.96 -16.29 -14.65
C PRO A 49 5.14 -16.12 -13.14
N GLN A 50 6.33 -15.69 -12.70
CA GLN A 50 6.67 -15.51 -11.29
C GLN A 50 6.19 -14.19 -10.68
N SER A 51 5.59 -13.30 -11.46
CA SER A 51 5.03 -12.04 -10.94
C SER A 51 3.95 -12.30 -9.88
N THR A 52 4.09 -11.68 -8.71
CA THR A 52 3.14 -11.87 -7.60
C THR A 52 1.82 -11.13 -7.84
N ASP A 53 0.72 -11.65 -7.29
CA ASP A 53 -0.61 -11.02 -7.40
C ASP A 53 -0.58 -9.56 -6.89
N THR A 54 0.16 -9.28 -5.81
CA THR A 54 0.33 -7.93 -5.24
C THR A 54 0.98 -6.94 -6.22
N VAL A 55 2.00 -7.38 -6.96
CA VAL A 55 2.67 -6.55 -7.97
C VAL A 55 1.71 -6.24 -9.11
N LEU A 56 0.99 -7.26 -9.59
CA LEU A 56 0.00 -7.12 -10.66
C LEU A 56 -1.13 -6.15 -10.26
N GLU A 57 -1.67 -6.25 -9.04
CA GLU A 57 -2.71 -5.34 -8.53
C GLU A 57 -2.19 -3.89 -8.38
N THR A 58 -0.95 -3.73 -7.92
CA THR A 58 -0.33 -2.41 -7.80
C THR A 58 -0.18 -1.75 -9.18
N LEU A 59 0.25 -2.52 -10.19
CA LEU A 59 0.37 -2.04 -11.56
C LEU A 59 -1.00 -1.73 -12.16
N ARG A 60 -1.98 -2.61 -11.96
CA ARG A 60 -3.36 -2.41 -12.40
C ARG A 60 -3.95 -1.11 -11.86
N SER A 61 -3.77 -0.83 -10.57
CA SER A 61 -4.23 0.41 -9.95
C SER A 61 -3.61 1.64 -10.62
N ARG A 62 -2.28 1.62 -10.85
CA ARG A 62 -1.58 2.71 -11.56
C ARG A 62 -2.07 2.89 -13.00
N ILE A 63 -2.21 1.79 -13.75
CA ILE A 63 -2.70 1.81 -15.14
C ILE A 63 -4.14 2.34 -15.20
N THR A 64 -4.98 2.03 -14.20
CA THR A 64 -6.36 2.53 -14.12
C THR A 64 -6.39 4.06 -14.03
N THR A 65 -5.49 4.66 -13.25
CA THR A 65 -5.35 6.12 -13.18
C THR A 65 -4.99 6.72 -14.54
N PHE A 66 -3.98 6.17 -15.22
CA PHE A 66 -3.60 6.63 -16.57
C PHE A 66 -4.73 6.41 -17.59
N ARG A 67 -5.45 5.28 -17.53
CA ARG A 67 -6.59 5.02 -18.42
C ARG A 67 -7.66 6.09 -18.27
N ALA A 68 -7.96 6.54 -17.05
CA ALA A 68 -8.92 7.61 -16.81
C ALA A 68 -8.43 8.96 -17.36
N GLN A 69 -7.13 9.25 -17.26
CA GLN A 69 -6.54 10.44 -17.87
C GLN A 69 -6.64 10.41 -19.39
N PHE A 70 -6.32 9.28 -20.04
CA PHE A 70 -6.45 9.13 -21.48
C PHE A 70 -7.89 9.19 -21.96
N ASP A 71 -8.84 8.68 -21.17
CA ASP A 71 -10.28 8.78 -21.46
C ASP A 71 -10.76 10.24 -21.46
N SER A 72 -10.24 11.06 -20.54
CA SER A 72 -10.47 12.51 -20.55
C SER A 72 -9.79 13.18 -21.75
N ALA A 73 -8.52 12.83 -22.01
CA ALA A 73 -7.72 13.42 -23.07
C ALA A 73 -8.30 13.16 -24.47
N ARG A 74 -8.85 11.97 -24.74
CA ARG A 74 -9.51 11.68 -26.04
C ARG A 74 -10.81 12.47 -26.25
N GLY A 75 -11.43 12.96 -25.19
CA GLY A 75 -12.59 13.87 -25.26
C GLY A 75 -12.20 15.33 -25.53
N THR A 76 -10.91 15.66 -25.44
CA THR A 76 -10.42 17.03 -25.63
C THR A 76 -10.61 17.47 -27.08
N ASN A 77 -10.96 18.74 -27.29
CA ASN A 77 -11.23 19.35 -28.60
C ASN A 77 -12.38 18.73 -29.40
N SER A 78 -13.21 17.87 -28.80
CA SER A 78 -14.33 17.19 -29.47
C SER A 78 -15.26 18.15 -30.20
N ASP A 79 -15.73 19.21 -29.53
CA ASP A 79 -16.59 20.24 -30.13
C ASP A 79 -15.92 20.99 -31.29
N ARG A 80 -14.63 21.31 -31.15
CA ARG A 80 -13.88 22.06 -32.16
C ARG A 80 -13.56 21.21 -33.39
N ILE A 81 -13.24 19.93 -33.17
CA ILE A 81 -13.07 18.95 -34.24
C ILE A 81 -14.40 18.73 -34.98
N ALA A 82 -15.52 18.65 -34.26
CA ALA A 82 -16.85 18.54 -34.86
C ALA A 82 -17.16 19.76 -35.74
N ALA A 83 -16.97 20.98 -35.21
CA ALA A 83 -17.19 22.22 -35.96
C ALA A 83 -16.33 22.32 -37.22
N LEU A 84 -15.04 21.94 -37.16
CA LEU A 84 -14.16 21.93 -38.35
C LEU A 84 -14.57 20.85 -39.37
N ARG A 85 -15.06 19.70 -38.93
CA ARG A 85 -15.62 18.67 -39.82
C ARG A 85 -16.90 19.16 -40.51
N ASP A 86 -17.75 19.88 -39.80
CA ASP A 86 -18.97 20.47 -40.37
C ASP A 86 -18.63 21.55 -41.41
N GLN A 87 -17.63 22.39 -41.12
CA GLN A 87 -17.11 23.36 -42.09
C GLN A 87 -16.52 22.68 -43.33
N LEU A 88 -15.74 21.61 -43.14
CA LEU A 88 -15.18 20.83 -44.24
C LEU A 88 -16.28 20.16 -45.08
N ALA A 89 -17.33 19.66 -44.44
CA ALA A 89 -18.49 19.07 -45.12
C ALA A 89 -19.29 20.11 -45.92
N ALA A 90 -19.41 21.34 -45.41
CA ALA A 90 -20.07 22.44 -46.12
C ALA A 90 -19.34 22.87 -47.41
N LEU A 91 -18.02 22.67 -47.49
CA LEU A 91 -17.24 22.88 -48.72
C LEU A 91 -17.48 21.81 -49.79
N GLY A 92 -18.20 20.73 -49.47
CA GLY A 92 -18.43 19.60 -50.38
C GLY A 92 -17.20 18.68 -50.55
N PRO A 93 -17.34 17.58 -51.30
CA PRO A 93 -16.23 16.68 -51.59
C PRO A 93 -15.15 17.38 -52.44
N ALA A 94 -13.89 16.96 -52.27
CA ALA A 94 -12.82 17.44 -53.13
C ALA A 94 -12.99 16.92 -54.57
N PRO A 95 -12.52 17.64 -55.60
CA PRO A 95 -12.52 17.12 -56.96
C PRO A 95 -11.64 15.86 -57.05
N GLU A 96 -12.23 14.72 -57.42
CA GLU A 96 -11.50 13.46 -57.61
C GLU A 96 -11.46 13.07 -59.09
N GLY A 97 -10.26 12.84 -59.64
CA GLY A 97 -10.05 12.34 -61.00
C GLY A 97 -9.36 13.33 -61.94
N LYS A 98 -8.89 12.84 -63.10
CA LYS A 98 -8.19 13.65 -64.11
C LYS A 98 -9.11 14.61 -64.87
N ASP A 99 -10.41 14.33 -64.86
CA ASP A 99 -11.45 15.08 -65.58
C ASP A 99 -12.37 15.88 -64.64
N ALA A 100 -12.00 16.00 -63.36
CA ALA A 100 -12.77 16.76 -62.38
C ALA A 100 -12.54 18.27 -62.58
N GLU A 101 -13.63 19.04 -62.58
CA GLU A 101 -13.53 20.49 -62.68
C GLU A 101 -12.73 21.04 -61.49
N PRO A 102 -11.66 21.83 -61.73
CA PRO A 102 -10.83 22.35 -60.65
C PRO A 102 -11.67 23.17 -59.67
N GLU A 103 -11.55 22.89 -58.37
CA GLU A 103 -12.19 23.72 -57.36
C GLU A 103 -11.64 25.15 -57.41
N ALA A 104 -12.47 26.13 -57.05
CA ALA A 104 -12.03 27.52 -56.99
C ALA A 104 -10.81 27.65 -56.05
N PRO A 105 -9.78 28.44 -56.41
CA PRO A 105 -8.52 28.50 -55.65
C PRO A 105 -8.71 28.90 -54.17
N GLU A 106 -9.71 29.73 -53.87
CA GLU A 106 -10.06 30.11 -52.49
C GLU A 106 -10.67 28.95 -51.68
N VAL A 107 -11.45 28.07 -52.33
CA VAL A 107 -12.03 26.87 -51.70
C VAL A 107 -10.94 25.85 -51.41
N ALA A 108 -10.02 25.62 -52.36
CA ALA A 108 -8.86 24.75 -52.16
C ALA A 108 -8.00 25.20 -50.97
N LYS A 109 -7.74 26.51 -50.89
CA LYS A 109 -6.97 27.11 -49.80
C LYS A 109 -7.67 26.90 -48.45
N THR A 110 -8.96 27.19 -48.37
CA THR A 110 -9.76 27.02 -47.14
C THR A 110 -9.82 25.56 -46.70
N ARG A 111 -10.02 24.62 -47.64
CA ARG A 111 -10.00 23.17 -47.37
C ARG A 111 -8.64 22.74 -46.78
N SER A 112 -7.55 23.22 -47.35
CA SER A 112 -6.19 22.94 -46.87
C SER A 112 -5.98 23.46 -45.45
N GLU A 113 -6.40 24.70 -45.15
CA GLU A 113 -6.30 25.30 -43.82
C GLU A 113 -7.11 24.53 -42.77
N ILE A 114 -8.35 24.14 -43.08
CA ILE A 114 -9.19 23.33 -42.18
C ILE A 114 -8.55 21.97 -41.92
N ASN A 115 -8.04 21.29 -42.95
CA ASN A 115 -7.35 20.00 -42.80
C ASN A 115 -6.09 20.13 -41.93
N GLN A 116 -5.33 21.21 -42.07
CA GLN A 116 -4.17 21.47 -41.23
C GLN A 116 -4.56 21.66 -39.75
N GLN A 117 -5.65 22.38 -39.49
CA GLN A 117 -6.19 22.54 -38.14
C GLN A 117 -6.70 21.23 -37.57
N LEU A 118 -7.44 20.43 -38.36
CA LEU A 118 -7.91 19.10 -37.96
C LEU A 118 -6.75 18.17 -37.61
N ASN A 119 -5.71 18.11 -38.43
CA ASN A 119 -4.53 17.29 -38.17
C ASN A 119 -3.85 17.67 -36.84
N THR A 120 -3.78 18.98 -36.55
CA THR A 120 -3.22 19.49 -35.30
C THR A 120 -4.04 19.06 -34.08
N LEU A 121 -5.37 19.08 -34.19
CA LEU A 121 -6.27 18.72 -33.08
C LEU A 121 -6.46 17.20 -32.91
N LEU A 122 -6.39 16.44 -34.00
CA LEU A 122 -6.58 14.99 -34.00
C LEU A 122 -5.35 14.25 -33.49
N ALA A 123 -4.14 14.75 -33.74
CA ALA A 123 -2.91 14.12 -33.29
C ALA A 123 -2.90 13.77 -31.79
N PRO A 124 -3.18 14.68 -30.84
CA PRO A 124 -3.21 14.34 -29.42
C PRO A 124 -4.37 13.39 -29.05
N VAL A 125 -5.52 13.49 -29.71
CA VAL A 125 -6.68 12.61 -29.48
C VAL A 125 -6.37 11.17 -29.91
N GLN A 126 -5.73 10.99 -31.06
CA GLN A 126 -5.33 9.67 -31.56
C GLN A 126 -4.25 9.03 -30.67
N MET A 127 -3.30 9.83 -30.18
CA MET A 127 -2.30 9.36 -29.22
C MET A 127 -2.93 8.93 -27.90
N ALA A 128 -3.86 9.73 -27.36
CA ALA A 128 -4.62 9.37 -26.17
C ALA A 128 -5.46 8.09 -26.36
N GLU A 129 -6.12 7.92 -27.52
CA GLU A 129 -6.89 6.72 -27.83
C GLU A 129 -5.98 5.47 -27.90
N ARG A 130 -4.82 5.56 -28.55
CA ARG A 130 -3.83 4.47 -28.58
C ARG A 130 -3.42 4.06 -27.16
N ASP A 131 -3.09 5.03 -26.32
CA ASP A 131 -2.61 4.79 -24.97
C ASP A 131 -3.73 4.29 -24.03
N TYR A 132 -4.96 4.76 -24.24
CA TYR A 132 -6.16 4.21 -23.61
C TYR A 132 -6.34 2.73 -23.93
N LEU A 133 -6.26 2.35 -25.21
CA LEU A 133 -6.41 0.96 -25.65
C LEU A 133 -5.30 0.06 -25.09
N ARG A 134 -4.06 0.56 -25.03
CA ARG A 134 -2.94 -0.14 -24.39
C ARG A 134 -3.20 -0.36 -22.89
N ALA A 135 -3.64 0.68 -22.18
CA ALA A 135 -3.99 0.58 -20.76
C ALA A 135 -5.13 -0.41 -20.50
N ASP A 136 -6.18 -0.38 -21.33
CA ASP A 136 -7.30 -1.30 -21.21
C ASP A 136 -6.90 -2.77 -21.48
N GLY A 137 -6.06 -3.00 -22.49
CA GLY A 137 -5.49 -4.32 -22.78
C GLY A 137 -4.72 -4.89 -21.58
N LEU A 138 -3.81 -4.09 -21.00
CA LEU A 138 -3.03 -4.50 -19.84
C LEU A 138 -3.89 -4.81 -18.61
N ILE A 139 -4.92 -4.00 -18.34
CA ILE A 139 -5.86 -4.28 -17.24
C ILE A 139 -6.57 -5.61 -17.47
N ARG A 140 -7.05 -5.87 -18.70
CA ARG A 140 -7.75 -7.13 -19.03
C ARG A 140 -6.84 -8.35 -18.88
N GLU A 141 -5.58 -8.25 -19.28
CA GLU A 141 -4.59 -9.31 -19.12
C GLU A 141 -4.28 -9.59 -17.65
N ILE A 142 -4.02 -8.55 -16.86
CA ILE A 142 -3.81 -8.67 -15.41
C ILE A 142 -5.04 -9.32 -14.74
N ASP A 143 -6.24 -8.83 -15.04
CA ASP A 143 -7.49 -9.37 -14.48
C ASP A 143 -7.68 -10.84 -14.83
N LYS A 144 -7.31 -11.24 -16.05
CA LYS A 144 -7.35 -12.64 -16.47
C LYS A 144 -6.38 -13.48 -15.66
N ILE A 145 -5.11 -13.07 -15.54
CA ILE A 145 -4.10 -13.80 -14.75
C ILE A 145 -4.57 -14.00 -13.31
N ILE A 146 -5.06 -12.94 -12.67
CA ILE A 146 -5.51 -13.01 -11.27
C ILE A 146 -6.72 -13.94 -11.14
N ARG A 147 -7.72 -13.82 -12.02
CA ARG A 147 -8.89 -14.72 -12.02
C ARG A 147 -8.52 -16.17 -12.29
N ASP A 148 -7.62 -16.45 -13.23
CA ASP A 148 -7.18 -17.80 -13.55
C ASP A 148 -6.46 -18.44 -12.36
N ARG A 149 -5.59 -17.66 -11.67
CA ARG A 149 -4.91 -18.09 -10.43
C ARG A 149 -5.89 -18.33 -9.28
N GLN A 150 -6.87 -17.45 -9.10
CA GLN A 150 -7.92 -17.63 -8.08
C GLN A 150 -8.76 -18.88 -8.37
N THR A 151 -9.13 -19.09 -9.63
CA THR A 151 -9.87 -20.28 -10.07
C THR A 151 -9.05 -21.54 -9.84
N ALA A 152 -7.76 -21.53 -10.15
CA ALA A 152 -6.85 -22.64 -9.88
C ALA A 152 -6.75 -22.93 -8.37
N LYS A 153 -6.66 -21.91 -7.51
CA LYS A 153 -6.69 -22.05 -6.05
C LYS A 153 -7.99 -22.69 -5.56
N LEU A 154 -9.14 -22.30 -6.10
CA LEU A 154 -10.45 -22.88 -5.76
C LEU A 154 -10.62 -24.32 -6.24
N LEU A 155 -10.09 -24.66 -7.42
CA LEU A 155 -10.14 -26.01 -7.98
C LEU A 155 -9.07 -26.94 -7.38
N SER A 156 -8.00 -26.38 -6.80
CA SER A 156 -7.03 -27.17 -6.07
C SER A 156 -7.65 -27.70 -4.78
N SER A 157 -7.84 -29.01 -4.70
CA SER A 157 -8.20 -29.67 -3.44
C SER A 157 -7.01 -29.54 -2.49
N THR A 158 -7.09 -28.60 -1.55
CA THR A 158 -6.09 -28.50 -0.48
C THR A 158 -6.13 -29.80 0.33
N PRO A 159 -5.01 -30.52 0.49
CA PRO A 159 -5.00 -31.75 1.27
C PRO A 159 -5.52 -31.52 2.68
N SER A 160 -6.39 -32.42 3.17
CA SER A 160 -7.01 -32.26 4.49
C SER A 160 -5.94 -32.11 5.58
N PRO A 161 -6.03 -31.08 6.45
CA PRO A 161 -5.06 -30.89 7.54
C PRO A 161 -5.10 -32.00 8.58
N LEU A 162 -6.18 -32.80 8.59
CA LEU A 162 -6.35 -33.94 9.49
C LEU A 162 -5.60 -35.20 9.00
N ASN A 163 -5.00 -35.19 7.81
CA ASN A 163 -4.24 -36.34 7.31
C ASN A 163 -2.87 -36.45 8.02
N PRO A 164 -2.62 -37.52 8.81
CA PRO A 164 -1.40 -37.67 9.59
C PRO A 164 -0.13 -37.77 8.74
N ALA A 165 -0.24 -38.15 7.46
CA ALA A 165 0.89 -38.19 6.53
C ALA A 165 1.59 -36.83 6.36
N HIS A 166 0.89 -35.72 6.61
CA HIS A 166 1.41 -34.36 6.43
C HIS A 166 1.95 -33.72 7.72
N TRP A 167 1.77 -34.37 8.88
CA TRP A 167 2.13 -33.79 10.18
C TRP A 167 3.63 -33.74 10.42
N ALA A 168 4.35 -34.83 10.15
CA ALA A 168 5.80 -34.87 10.32
C ALA A 168 6.53 -33.88 9.37
N PRO A 169 6.18 -33.81 8.07
CA PRO A 169 6.69 -32.76 7.19
C PRO A 169 6.41 -31.34 7.70
N ALA A 170 5.19 -31.10 8.19
CA ALA A 170 4.81 -29.78 8.71
C ALA A 170 5.61 -29.38 9.96
N LEU A 171 5.80 -30.30 10.91
CA LEU A 171 6.60 -30.03 12.10
C LEU A 171 8.08 -29.79 11.74
N LYS A 172 8.61 -30.51 10.76
CA LYS A 172 9.98 -30.29 10.26
C LYS A 172 10.11 -28.93 9.57
N ALA A 173 9.13 -28.53 8.76
CA ALA A 173 9.10 -27.21 8.12
C ALA A 173 9.05 -26.10 9.17
N LEU A 174 8.17 -26.23 10.17
CA LEU A 174 8.04 -25.28 11.27
C LEU A 174 9.34 -25.14 12.08
N THR A 175 9.93 -26.25 12.50
CA THR A 175 11.19 -26.23 13.29
C THR A 175 12.36 -25.67 12.49
N LYS A 176 12.49 -26.03 11.21
CA LYS A 176 13.49 -25.44 10.30
C LYS A 176 13.28 -23.94 10.15
N ALA A 177 12.04 -23.51 9.95
CA ALA A 177 11.71 -22.11 9.72
C ALA A 177 12.03 -21.23 10.94
N PHE A 178 11.67 -21.69 12.13
CA PHE A 178 12.03 -21.01 13.38
C PHE A 178 13.54 -21.07 13.64
N GLY A 179 14.21 -22.19 13.36
CA GLY A 179 15.68 -22.29 13.46
C GLY A 179 16.41 -21.29 12.57
N ALA A 180 15.88 -21.00 11.39
CA ALA A 180 16.44 -20.04 10.43
C ALA A 180 16.15 -18.56 10.77
N MET A 181 15.53 -18.25 11.91
CA MET A 181 15.33 -16.86 12.34
C MET A 181 16.62 -16.19 12.81
N TRP A 182 17.62 -16.96 13.23
CA TRP A 182 18.93 -16.48 13.62
C TRP A 182 19.90 -16.56 12.45
N VAL A 183 20.86 -15.64 12.40
CA VAL A 183 21.96 -15.73 11.43
C VAL A 183 22.76 -16.99 11.72
N ASP A 184 22.90 -17.88 10.74
CA ASP A 184 23.75 -19.06 10.85
C ASP A 184 25.22 -18.63 10.76
N ARG A 185 25.80 -18.31 11.92
CA ARG A 185 27.18 -17.83 12.01
C ARG A 185 28.13 -19.02 12.03
N GLY A 186 28.57 -19.46 10.86
CA GLY A 186 29.74 -20.32 10.73
C GLY A 186 30.97 -19.71 11.43
N LYS A 187 31.95 -20.56 11.77
CA LYS A 187 33.16 -20.18 12.54
C LYS A 187 33.97 -19.03 11.92
N ASP A 188 33.85 -18.77 10.61
CA ASP A 188 34.61 -17.76 9.87
C ASP A 188 33.99 -16.35 9.86
N SER A 189 32.76 -16.18 10.37
CA SER A 189 32.03 -14.88 10.36
C SER A 189 32.26 -14.02 11.63
N ALA A 190 32.94 -14.55 12.63
CA ALA A 190 33.09 -13.92 13.95
C ALA A 190 33.93 -12.63 13.92
N THR A 191 34.92 -12.54 13.04
CA THR A 191 35.93 -11.46 13.03
C THR A 191 35.46 -10.20 12.31
N ARG A 192 34.65 -10.30 11.24
CA ARG A 192 34.09 -9.14 10.51
C ARG A 192 32.93 -8.47 11.28
N THR A 193 32.20 -9.24 12.08
CA THR A 193 30.94 -8.80 12.72
C THR A 193 31.14 -8.06 14.04
N PHE A 194 32.25 -8.30 14.76
CA PHE A 194 32.49 -7.68 16.07
C PHE A 194 32.72 -6.16 15.97
N ALA A 195 33.33 -5.68 14.89
CA ALA A 195 33.53 -4.24 14.63
C ALA A 195 32.19 -3.54 14.34
N GLU A 196 31.37 -4.09 13.43
CA GLU A 196 30.05 -3.53 13.08
C GLU A 196 29.06 -3.57 14.26
N PHE A 197 29.13 -4.63 15.09
CA PHE A 197 28.33 -4.72 16.32
C PHE A 197 28.76 -3.70 17.36
N ARG A 198 30.07 -3.43 17.50
CA ARG A 198 30.60 -2.45 18.46
C ARG A 198 30.13 -1.02 18.15
N ASP A 199 30.01 -0.68 16.86
CA ASP A 199 29.52 0.64 16.43
C ASP A 199 28.01 0.82 16.72
N LYS A 200 27.23 -0.27 16.64
CA LYS A 200 25.78 -0.26 16.92
C LYS A 200 25.42 -0.61 18.37
N LEU A 201 26.39 -0.97 19.18
CA LEU A 201 26.21 -1.39 20.57
C LEU A 201 25.50 -0.32 21.44
N PRO A 202 25.85 0.98 21.33
CA PRO A 202 25.17 2.02 22.09
C PRO A 202 23.67 2.13 21.76
N ILE A 203 23.32 2.08 20.46
CA ILE A 203 21.91 2.19 20.04
C ILE A 203 21.11 0.94 20.41
N VAL A 204 21.72 -0.25 20.32
CA VAL A 204 21.08 -1.53 20.71
C VAL A 204 20.83 -1.57 22.22
N ILE A 205 21.82 -1.21 23.05
CA ILE A 205 21.67 -1.19 24.51
C ILE A 205 20.65 -0.11 24.91
N PHE A 206 20.78 1.11 24.39
CA PHE A 206 19.87 2.19 24.74
C PHE A 206 18.43 1.87 24.36
N SER A 207 18.20 1.44 23.11
CA SER A 207 16.86 1.09 22.63
C SER A 207 16.32 -0.15 23.33
N GLY A 208 17.17 -1.14 23.62
CA GLY A 208 16.78 -2.35 24.36
C GLY A 208 16.35 -2.03 25.80
N LEU A 209 17.19 -1.33 26.56
CA LEU A 209 16.90 -0.96 27.95
C LEU A 209 15.71 0.00 28.04
N PHE A 210 15.69 1.05 27.21
CA PHE A 210 14.60 2.02 27.22
C PHE A 210 13.29 1.40 26.69
N GLY A 211 13.39 0.50 25.72
CA GLY A 211 12.28 -0.30 25.21
C GLY A 211 11.64 -1.18 26.29
N LEU A 212 12.45 -1.96 27.02
CA LEU A 212 11.98 -2.75 28.17
C LEU A 212 11.41 -1.86 29.27
N LEU A 213 12.07 -0.74 29.57
CA LEU A 213 11.62 0.20 30.58
C LEU A 213 10.23 0.74 30.26
N LEU A 214 10.00 1.20 29.03
CA LEU A 214 8.69 1.69 28.58
C LEU A 214 7.64 0.57 28.53
N LEU A 215 8.01 -0.65 28.11
CA LEU A 215 7.10 -1.78 28.06
C LEU A 215 6.56 -2.16 29.44
N PHE A 216 7.44 -2.23 30.45
CA PHE A 216 7.05 -2.65 31.81
C PHE A 216 6.60 -1.49 32.71
N ARG A 217 7.28 -0.34 32.66
CA ARG A 217 7.00 0.82 33.54
C ARG A 217 6.11 1.88 32.88
N GLY A 218 5.88 1.83 31.57
CA GLY A 218 5.08 2.82 30.85
C GLY A 218 3.66 2.97 31.40
N ARG A 219 3.05 1.88 31.87
CA ARG A 219 1.73 1.92 32.54
C ARG A 219 1.75 2.70 33.86
N LEU A 220 2.80 2.55 34.65
CA LEU A 220 2.96 3.25 35.92
C LEU A 220 3.25 4.74 35.69
N TRP A 221 4.03 5.07 34.66
CA TRP A 221 4.33 6.45 34.30
C TRP A 221 3.12 7.19 33.73
N ALA A 222 2.33 6.54 32.87
CA ALA A 222 1.06 7.07 32.38
C ALA A 222 0.11 7.42 33.54
N ALA A 223 0.01 6.54 34.55
CA ALA A 223 -0.81 6.78 35.73
C ALA A 223 -0.27 7.94 36.59
N LYS A 224 1.05 8.02 36.81
CA LYS A 224 1.68 9.11 37.58
C LYS A 224 1.52 10.48 36.92
N ILE A 225 1.85 10.59 35.63
CA ILE A 225 1.80 11.85 34.86
C ILE A 225 0.41 12.50 34.99
N VAL A 226 -0.65 11.68 34.86
CA VAL A 226 -2.01 12.22 34.94
C VAL A 226 -2.49 12.38 36.38
N GLY A 227 -2.00 11.58 37.34
CA GLY A 227 -2.23 11.84 38.77
C GLY A 227 -1.75 13.24 39.19
N THR A 228 -0.59 13.68 38.70
CA THR A 228 -0.06 15.03 38.94
C THR A 228 -0.81 16.13 38.18
N LEU A 229 -1.28 15.86 36.94
CA LEU A 229 -2.08 16.81 36.17
C LEU A 229 -3.48 17.02 36.76
N ARG A 230 -4.09 15.98 37.33
CA ARG A 230 -5.39 16.07 38.04
C ARG A 230 -5.33 16.96 39.27
N GLN A 231 -4.19 17.04 39.95
CA GLN A 231 -4.01 17.92 41.11
C GLN A 231 -3.95 19.41 40.71
N HIS A 232 -3.62 19.72 39.45
CA HIS A 232 -3.42 21.10 38.99
C HIS A 232 -4.60 21.70 38.19
N GLN A 233 -5.56 20.89 37.71
CA GLN A 233 -6.74 21.39 36.98
C GLN A 233 -8.01 20.54 37.25
N ALA A 234 -8.90 21.04 38.09
CA ALA A 234 -10.14 20.37 38.51
C ALA A 234 -11.31 20.45 37.51
N ARG A 235 -11.11 20.95 36.28
CA ARG A 235 -12.18 21.11 35.27
C ARG A 235 -11.80 20.39 33.98
N GLY A 236 -12.53 19.31 33.63
CA GLY A 236 -12.34 18.53 32.39
C GLY A 236 -12.01 17.04 32.54
N LEU A 237 -12.61 16.35 33.53
CA LEU A 237 -12.31 14.94 33.90
C LEU A 237 -12.37 13.94 32.72
N GLY A 238 -13.25 14.16 31.73
CA GLY A 238 -13.44 13.25 30.59
C GLY A 238 -12.26 13.19 29.62
N ILE A 239 -11.73 14.36 29.21
CA ILE A 239 -10.63 14.45 28.24
C ILE A 239 -9.35 13.86 28.85
N TRP A 240 -9.05 14.17 30.11
CA TRP A 240 -7.90 13.61 30.80
C TRP A 240 -7.99 12.09 30.96
N ARG A 241 -9.18 11.56 31.19
CA ARG A 241 -9.40 10.11 31.27
C ARG A 241 -9.16 9.42 29.92
N PHE A 242 -9.53 10.06 28.82
CA PHE A 242 -9.19 9.60 27.47
C PHE A 242 -7.67 9.65 27.22
N ILE A 243 -7.00 10.76 27.58
CA ILE A 243 -5.54 10.91 27.46
C ILE A 243 -4.79 9.83 28.24
N ILE A 244 -5.18 9.55 29.50
CA ILE A 244 -4.60 8.43 30.29
C ILE A 244 -4.70 7.13 29.51
N SER A 245 -5.89 6.89 28.97
CA SER A 245 -6.20 5.66 28.28
C SER A 245 -5.36 5.49 27.02
N LEU A 246 -5.10 6.58 26.30
CA LEU A 246 -4.26 6.60 25.11
C LEU A 246 -2.77 6.43 25.45
N LEU A 247 -2.27 7.15 26.46
CA LEU A 247 -0.88 7.03 26.93
C LEU A 247 -0.56 5.60 27.39
N ARG A 248 -1.53 4.90 28.01
CA ARG A 248 -1.39 3.51 28.45
C ARG A 248 -1.12 2.54 27.29
N ILE A 249 -1.50 2.89 26.06
CA ILE A 249 -1.24 2.13 24.83
C ILE A 249 0.03 2.63 24.16
N LEU A 250 0.20 3.96 24.06
CA LEU A 250 1.33 4.58 23.38
C LEU A 250 2.67 4.23 24.02
N PHE A 251 2.78 4.21 25.35
CA PHE A 251 4.05 3.89 26.00
C PHE A 251 4.54 2.45 25.75
N PRO A 252 3.72 1.39 25.96
CA PRO A 252 4.10 0.03 25.58
C PRO A 252 4.43 -0.12 24.09
N LEU A 253 3.70 0.59 23.22
CA LEU A 253 3.95 0.57 21.78
C LEU A 253 5.28 1.21 21.41
N ALA A 254 5.62 2.36 22.00
CA ALA A 254 6.96 2.96 21.88
C ALA A 254 8.05 2.02 22.41
N GLY A 255 7.77 1.29 23.49
CA GLY A 255 8.65 0.25 24.01
C GLY A 255 8.91 -0.86 22.98
N LEU A 256 7.87 -1.39 22.34
CA LEU A 256 7.98 -2.41 21.29
C LEU A 256 8.70 -1.89 20.04
N LEU A 257 8.48 -0.63 19.65
CA LEU A 257 9.22 0.01 18.55
C LEU A 257 10.73 0.03 18.84
N LEU A 258 11.13 0.43 20.06
CA LEU A 258 12.53 0.46 20.45
C LEU A 258 13.13 -0.94 20.56
N LEU A 259 12.37 -1.92 21.05
CA LEU A 259 12.79 -3.32 21.07
C LEU A 259 12.99 -3.87 19.66
N SER A 260 12.08 -3.53 18.74
CA SER A 260 12.18 -3.88 17.31
C SER A 260 13.46 -3.28 16.71
N ILE A 261 13.72 -1.98 16.93
CA ILE A 261 14.95 -1.31 16.49
C ILE A 261 16.20 -1.99 17.08
N ALA A 262 16.20 -2.27 18.39
CA ALA A 262 17.32 -2.93 19.05
C ALA A 262 17.58 -4.31 18.45
N ALA A 263 16.53 -5.09 18.20
CA ALA A 263 16.62 -6.43 17.63
C ALA A 263 17.15 -6.38 16.19
N SER A 264 16.62 -5.49 15.35
CA SER A 264 17.07 -5.31 13.96
C SER A 264 18.51 -4.81 13.86
N GLN A 265 18.96 -3.97 14.80
CA GLN A 265 20.33 -3.45 14.82
C GLN A 265 21.33 -4.40 15.50
N SER A 266 20.86 -5.46 16.16
CA SER A 266 21.71 -6.40 16.91
C SER A 266 22.60 -7.27 16.01
N GLY A 267 22.25 -7.45 14.73
CA GLY A 267 22.99 -8.32 13.80
C GLY A 267 22.90 -9.82 14.13
N TYR A 268 22.03 -10.24 15.05
CA TYR A 268 21.79 -11.66 15.39
C TYR A 268 20.63 -12.28 14.61
N LEU A 269 19.72 -11.44 14.08
CA LEU A 269 18.55 -11.88 13.34
C LEU A 269 18.88 -12.10 11.86
N GLY A 270 18.54 -13.29 11.34
CA GLY A 270 18.52 -13.56 9.92
C GLY A 270 17.31 -12.88 9.25
N VAL A 271 17.12 -13.13 7.95
CA VAL A 271 16.03 -12.49 7.17
C VAL A 271 14.66 -12.71 7.82
N ARG A 272 14.35 -13.93 8.26
CA ARG A 272 13.07 -14.25 8.92
C ARG A 272 12.94 -13.59 10.29
N GLY A 273 14.02 -13.55 11.05
CA GLY A 273 14.05 -12.88 12.35
C GLY A 273 13.82 -11.38 12.22
N MET A 274 14.38 -10.75 11.20
CA MET A 274 14.17 -9.33 10.90
C MET A 274 12.70 -9.05 10.54
N GLU A 275 12.06 -9.89 9.73
CA GLU A 275 10.64 -9.77 9.39
C GLU A 275 9.77 -9.78 10.66
N VAL A 276 9.98 -10.78 11.54
CA VAL A 276 9.25 -10.87 12.82
C VAL A 276 9.51 -9.65 13.71
N ALA A 277 10.76 -9.19 13.81
CA ALA A 277 11.11 -8.01 14.60
C ALA A 277 10.39 -6.75 14.08
N GLN A 278 10.26 -6.58 12.77
CA GLN A 278 9.55 -5.46 12.16
C GLN A 278 8.02 -5.55 12.34
N LEU A 279 7.47 -6.76 12.47
CA LEU A 279 6.05 -6.95 12.76
C LEU A 279 5.68 -6.66 14.22
N LEU A 280 6.60 -6.78 15.17
CA LEU A 280 6.33 -6.62 16.61
C LEU A 280 5.56 -5.35 16.99
N PRO A 281 5.86 -4.14 16.46
CA PRO A 281 5.12 -2.94 16.81
C PRO A 281 3.66 -2.97 16.35
N VAL A 282 3.41 -3.48 15.15
CA VAL A 282 2.05 -3.63 14.59
C VAL A 282 1.27 -4.68 15.37
N LEU A 283 1.89 -5.83 15.67
CA LEU A 283 1.29 -6.87 16.52
C LEU A 283 0.99 -6.34 17.93
N GLY A 284 1.89 -5.53 18.49
CA GLY A 284 1.69 -4.82 19.74
C GLY A 284 0.48 -3.89 19.72
N LEU A 285 0.35 -3.08 18.66
CA LEU A 285 -0.80 -2.22 18.44
C LEU A 285 -2.11 -3.03 18.43
N VAL A 286 -2.11 -4.18 17.75
CA VAL A 286 -3.24 -5.10 17.69
C VAL A 286 -3.59 -5.63 19.09
N VAL A 287 -2.62 -6.14 19.87
CA VAL A 287 -2.86 -6.58 21.27
C VAL A 287 -3.46 -5.48 22.11
N PHE A 288 -2.78 -4.33 22.15
CA PHE A 288 -3.16 -3.25 23.05
C PHE A 288 -4.45 -2.60 22.61
N GLY A 289 -4.69 -2.48 21.31
CA GLY A 289 -5.93 -1.97 20.71
C GLY A 289 -7.12 -2.87 21.05
N PHE A 290 -7.06 -4.17 20.72
CA PHE A 290 -8.17 -5.09 21.02
C PHE A 290 -8.43 -5.21 22.51
N ARG A 291 -7.38 -5.31 23.33
CA ARG A 291 -7.52 -5.31 24.79
C ARG A 291 -8.16 -4.01 25.29
N TRP A 292 -7.77 -2.87 24.75
CA TRP A 292 -8.34 -1.57 25.13
C TRP A 292 -9.82 -1.46 24.76
N VAL A 293 -10.19 -1.84 23.54
CA VAL A 293 -11.59 -1.88 23.08
C VAL A 293 -12.39 -2.84 23.97
N SER A 294 -11.85 -4.02 24.27
CA SER A 294 -12.49 -5.00 25.14
C SER A 294 -12.71 -4.47 26.58
N GLU A 295 -11.75 -3.73 27.13
CA GLU A 295 -11.87 -3.07 28.44
C GLU A 295 -12.93 -1.95 28.44
N ARG A 296 -13.27 -1.36 27.29
CA ARG A 296 -14.31 -0.34 27.13
C ARG A 296 -15.70 -0.91 26.87
N VAL A 297 -15.79 -1.86 25.93
CA VAL A 297 -17.07 -2.49 25.57
C VAL A 297 -17.61 -3.31 26.74
N PHE A 298 -16.74 -4.08 27.39
CA PHE A 298 -17.08 -4.91 28.54
C PHE A 298 -16.49 -4.30 29.80
N ALA A 299 -16.80 -3.03 30.10
CA ALA A 299 -16.31 -2.37 31.30
C ALA A 299 -16.75 -3.11 32.59
N ARG A 300 -15.98 -2.93 33.67
CA ARG A 300 -16.30 -3.50 34.99
C ARG A 300 -17.39 -2.73 35.72
N ASP A 301 -17.60 -1.48 35.32
CA ASP A 301 -18.61 -0.59 35.88
C ASP A 301 -19.79 -0.53 34.91
N ASP A 302 -21.00 -0.58 35.44
CA ASP A 302 -22.24 -0.55 34.66
C ASP A 302 -22.46 0.82 34.01
N GLU A 303 -21.98 1.90 34.62
CA GLU A 303 -22.05 3.24 34.04
C GLU A 303 -21.14 3.42 32.81
N GLU A 304 -20.18 2.52 32.61
CA GLU A 304 -19.18 2.60 31.56
C GLU A 304 -19.30 1.50 30.51
N ALA A 305 -20.11 0.47 30.77
CA ALA A 305 -20.28 -0.65 29.86
C ALA A 305 -21.19 -0.25 28.70
N LEU A 306 -20.66 -0.35 27.47
CA LEU A 306 -21.47 -0.13 26.27
C LEU A 306 -22.51 -1.24 26.06
N LEU A 307 -22.24 -2.44 26.61
CA LEU A 307 -23.15 -3.58 26.60
C LEU A 307 -23.48 -3.99 28.02
N LEU A 308 -24.76 -3.93 28.36
CA LEU A 308 -25.31 -4.35 29.66
C LEU A 308 -25.38 -5.88 29.71
N LEU A 309 -24.26 -6.51 30.04
CA LEU A 309 -24.15 -7.96 30.28
C LEU A 309 -23.94 -8.26 31.77
N PRO A 310 -24.30 -9.45 32.28
CA PRO A 310 -23.92 -9.86 33.64
C PRO A 310 -22.39 -9.90 33.82
N ASP A 311 -21.90 -9.60 35.02
CA ASP A 311 -20.46 -9.51 35.34
C ASP A 311 -19.65 -10.75 34.94
N GLY A 312 -20.24 -11.94 35.16
CA GLY A 312 -19.63 -13.21 34.78
C GLY A 312 -19.41 -13.33 33.27
N GLN A 313 -20.35 -12.84 32.47
CA GLN A 313 -20.26 -12.84 31.00
C GLN A 313 -19.25 -11.81 30.51
N ARG A 314 -19.20 -10.60 31.11
CA ARG A 314 -18.19 -9.58 30.78
C ARG A 314 -16.77 -10.06 31.03
N LYS A 315 -16.54 -10.78 32.15
CA LYS A 315 -15.23 -11.36 32.45
C LYS A 315 -14.82 -12.42 31.42
N ARG A 316 -15.75 -13.29 31.03
CA ARG A 316 -15.54 -14.31 29.99
C ARG A 316 -15.26 -13.68 28.63
N ALA A 317 -16.05 -12.69 28.21
CA ALA A 317 -15.84 -11.98 26.94
C ALA A 317 -14.45 -11.34 26.85
N ARG A 318 -13.99 -10.66 27.91
CA ARG A 318 -12.62 -10.10 27.96
C ARG A 318 -11.56 -11.20 27.87
N LEU A 319 -11.78 -12.35 28.50
CA LEU A 319 -10.85 -13.47 28.43
C LEU A 319 -10.78 -14.04 27.01
N LEU A 320 -11.92 -14.27 26.36
CA LEU A 320 -12.00 -14.79 25.00
C LEU A 320 -11.36 -13.84 23.98
N VAL A 321 -11.66 -12.53 24.06
CA VAL A 321 -11.01 -11.54 23.17
C VAL A 321 -9.49 -11.56 23.34
N ASN A 322 -8.98 -11.62 24.57
CA ASN A 322 -7.53 -11.73 24.80
C ASN A 322 -6.97 -13.06 24.26
N ALA A 323 -7.66 -14.18 24.47
CA ALA A 323 -7.22 -15.49 23.99
C ALA A 323 -7.15 -15.54 22.45
N ILE A 324 -8.22 -15.10 21.77
CA ILE A 324 -8.29 -15.01 20.31
C ILE A 324 -7.17 -14.12 19.78
N THR A 325 -6.96 -12.95 20.41
CA THR A 325 -5.90 -12.01 19.98
C THR A 325 -4.51 -12.64 20.09
N ILE A 326 -4.23 -13.41 21.17
CA ILE A 326 -2.95 -14.10 21.34
C ILE A 326 -2.78 -15.20 20.28
N ILE A 327 -3.80 -16.03 20.07
CA ILE A 327 -3.75 -17.11 19.07
C ILE A 327 -3.53 -16.54 17.66
N MET A 328 -4.24 -15.48 17.32
CA MET A 328 -4.09 -14.77 16.04
C MET A 328 -2.67 -14.24 15.84
N ILE A 329 -2.06 -13.66 16.88
CA ILE A 329 -0.69 -13.13 16.78
C ILE A 329 0.32 -14.25 16.61
N ILE A 330 0.17 -15.36 17.33
CA ILE A 330 1.02 -16.53 17.14
C ILE A 330 0.89 -17.03 15.70
N SER A 331 -0.34 -17.11 15.17
CA SER A 331 -0.59 -17.49 13.78
C SER A 331 0.10 -16.56 12.78
N ILE A 332 0.03 -15.23 12.98
CA ILE A 332 0.70 -14.26 12.09
C ILE A 332 2.22 -14.41 12.15
N ILE A 333 2.80 -14.59 13.34
CA ILE A 333 4.25 -14.82 13.48
C ILE A 333 4.65 -16.12 12.81
N THR A 334 3.88 -17.20 13.00
CA THR A 334 4.13 -18.49 12.36
C THR A 334 4.10 -18.38 10.84
N ASP A 335 3.10 -17.71 10.27
CA ASP A 335 2.98 -17.50 8.83
C ASP A 335 4.15 -16.67 8.28
N ALA A 336 4.52 -15.57 8.96
CA ALA A 336 5.67 -14.74 8.60
C ALA A 336 6.99 -15.53 8.56
N VAL A 337 7.18 -16.50 9.46
CA VAL A 337 8.40 -17.31 9.53
C VAL A 337 8.40 -18.45 8.50
N VAL A 338 7.24 -19.03 8.21
CA VAL A 338 7.09 -20.22 7.36
C VAL A 338 7.02 -19.88 5.86
N ASN A 339 6.44 -18.73 5.49
CA ASN A 339 6.22 -18.35 4.08
C ASN A 339 7.50 -18.18 3.24
N PHE A 340 8.67 -18.06 3.86
CA PHE A 340 9.95 -17.96 3.16
C PHE A 340 10.37 -19.21 2.37
N ASP A 341 9.89 -20.40 2.75
CA ASP A 341 10.24 -21.67 2.11
C ASP A 341 9.21 -22.14 1.06
N ASP A 342 8.17 -21.34 0.77
CA ASP A 342 7.01 -21.71 -0.06
C ASP A 342 6.51 -23.15 0.23
N PRO A 343 6.03 -23.40 1.46
CA PRO A 343 5.64 -24.75 1.88
C PRO A 343 4.49 -25.28 1.01
N SER A 344 4.47 -26.60 0.82
CA SER A 344 3.35 -27.25 0.14
C SER A 344 2.01 -26.90 0.79
N ALA A 345 0.94 -26.83 -0.01
CA ALA A 345 -0.40 -26.49 0.48
C ALA A 345 -0.85 -27.38 1.65
N ALA A 346 -0.49 -28.67 1.63
CA ALA A 346 -0.73 -29.60 2.73
C ALA A 346 -0.02 -29.18 4.03
N THR A 347 1.25 -28.79 3.94
CA THR A 347 2.05 -28.37 5.09
C THR A 347 1.48 -27.10 5.71
N ARG A 348 1.13 -26.12 4.87
CA ARG A 348 0.50 -24.87 5.31
C ARG A 348 -0.83 -25.14 6.03
N ALA A 349 -1.70 -25.97 5.42
CA ALA A 349 -2.98 -26.32 6.02
C ALA A 349 -2.83 -26.97 7.40
N VAL A 350 -1.87 -27.89 7.58
CA VAL A 350 -1.59 -28.54 8.87
C VAL A 350 -1.10 -27.53 9.92
N ILE A 351 -0.25 -26.58 9.54
CA ILE A 351 0.30 -25.56 10.46
C ILE A 351 -0.79 -24.56 10.89
N GLU A 352 -1.66 -24.14 9.98
CA GLU A 352 -2.71 -23.14 10.26
C GLU A 352 -3.91 -23.73 11.01
N PHE A 353 -4.24 -25.01 10.75
CA PHE A 353 -5.39 -25.69 11.33
C PHE A 353 -5.58 -25.53 12.85
N PRO A 354 -4.58 -25.77 13.72
CA PRO A 354 -4.76 -25.62 15.16
C PRO A 354 -5.14 -24.20 15.58
N PHE A 355 -4.59 -23.18 14.92
CA PHE A 355 -4.94 -21.79 15.24
C PHE A 355 -6.38 -21.46 14.85
N THR A 356 -6.79 -21.87 13.65
CA THR A 356 -8.17 -21.69 13.16
C THR A 356 -9.18 -22.43 14.02
N LEU A 357 -8.84 -23.66 14.46
CA LEU A 357 -9.67 -24.45 15.37
C LEU A 357 -9.82 -23.80 16.75
N LEU A 358 -8.73 -23.27 17.32
CA LEU A 358 -8.80 -22.59 18.61
C LEU A 358 -9.57 -21.27 18.54
N ILE A 359 -9.44 -20.53 17.44
CA ILE A 359 -10.21 -19.30 17.21
C ILE A 359 -11.70 -19.63 17.03
N SER A 360 -12.04 -20.66 16.26
CA SER A 360 -13.44 -21.05 16.06
C SER A 360 -14.09 -21.55 17.36
N LEU A 361 -13.37 -22.34 18.14
CA LEU A 361 -13.82 -22.79 19.46
C LEU A 361 -14.00 -21.63 20.44
N ALA A 362 -13.15 -20.59 20.37
CA ALA A 362 -13.28 -19.42 21.24
C ALA A 362 -14.45 -18.49 20.85
N LEU A 363 -14.98 -18.63 19.63
CA LEU A 363 -16.12 -17.87 19.12
C LEU A 363 -17.47 -18.56 19.35
N TYR A 364 -17.47 -19.88 19.56
CA TYR A 364 -18.65 -20.70 19.86
C TYR A 364 -18.88 -20.80 21.37
#